data_AF-S2S5X5-F1
#
_entry.id   AF-S2S5X5-F1
#
_cell.length_a   1.000
_cell.length_b   1.000
_cell.length_c   1.000
_cell.angle_alpha   90.00
_cell.angle_beta   90.00
_cell.angle_gamma   90.00
#
_symmetry.space_group_name_H-M   'P 1'
#
loop_
_entity.id
_entity.type
_entity.pdbx_description
1 polymer ?
#
loop_
_entity_poly.entity_id
_entity_poly.type
_entity_poly.pdbx_seq_one_letter_code
_entity_poly.pdbx_strand_id
1 'polypeptide(L)'
;MFEKTTEELTKLGAQITTAEIKQQPELWQEAFDNYTNAKEKITAFLDQVTAAANGKTVRVIFTGAGSSQYVGDTVTPYLRAHGDRSKFEFESIGSTDIVSAPYDFLEADTPTILVSFARSGNSPESLKTVELAEQVVHNL
;
A
#
# COMPACT_ATOMS: atom_id res chain seq x y z
N MET A 1 21.02 -19.22 -9.58
CA MET A 1 20.77 -18.39 -8.39
C MET A 1 21.13 -19.14 -7.10
N PHE A 2 20.57 -20.32 -6.88
CA PHE A 2 20.83 -21.13 -5.67
C PHE A 2 22.14 -21.92 -5.71
N GLU A 3 22.63 -22.27 -6.90
CA GLU A 3 23.83 -23.10 -7.07
C GLU A 3 25.11 -22.29 -7.38
N LYS A 4 24.99 -20.97 -7.57
CA LYS A 4 26.13 -20.09 -7.90
C LYS A 4 26.74 -19.53 -6.62
N THR A 5 28.07 -19.44 -6.58
CA THR A 5 28.78 -18.78 -5.47
C THR A 5 28.56 -17.27 -5.51
N THR A 6 28.81 -16.61 -4.38
CA THR A 6 28.76 -15.14 -4.31
C THR A 6 29.67 -14.50 -5.35
N GLU A 7 30.89 -15.01 -5.54
CA GLU A 7 31.85 -14.48 -6.52
C GLU A 7 31.34 -14.58 -7.96
N GLU A 8 30.71 -15.69 -8.33
CA GLU A 8 30.09 -15.85 -9.65
C GLU A 8 28.93 -14.88 -9.85
N LEU A 9 28.11 -14.67 -8.81
CA LEU A 9 27.00 -13.72 -8.86
C LEU A 9 27.47 -12.26 -8.92
N THR A 10 28.55 -11.92 -8.22
CA THR A 10 29.16 -10.58 -8.28
C THR A 10 29.69 -10.30 -9.69
N LYS A 11 30.37 -11.26 -10.33
CA LYS A 11 30.83 -11.13 -11.73
C LYS A 11 29.69 -10.90 -12.72
N LEU A 12 28.50 -11.42 -12.41
CA LEU A 12 27.29 -11.24 -13.22
C LEU A 12 26.49 -9.96 -12.86
N GLY A 13 26.92 -9.19 -11.86
CA GLY A 13 26.15 -8.05 -11.35
C GLY A 13 24.83 -8.44 -10.67
N ALA A 14 24.66 -9.71 -10.30
CA ALA A 14 23.40 -10.28 -9.82
C ALA A 14 23.39 -10.59 -8.32
N GLN A 15 24.47 -10.28 -7.59
CA GLN A 15 24.63 -10.62 -6.17
C GLN A 15 23.49 -10.05 -5.30
N ILE A 16 23.21 -8.75 -5.44
CA ILE A 16 22.25 -8.03 -4.58
C ILE A 16 20.84 -8.57 -4.80
N THR A 17 20.34 -8.53 -6.03
CA THR A 17 18.99 -9.01 -6.36
C THR A 17 18.81 -10.50 -6.03
N THR A 18 19.87 -11.30 -6.19
CA THR A 18 19.84 -12.71 -5.76
C THR A 18 19.65 -12.84 -4.25
N ALA A 19 20.40 -12.07 -3.45
CA ALA A 19 20.25 -12.08 -2.01
C ALA A 19 18.85 -11.61 -1.57
N GLU A 20 18.35 -10.51 -2.17
CA GLU A 20 17.01 -9.97 -1.89
C GLU A 20 15.89 -10.96 -2.19
N ILE A 21 16.00 -11.72 -3.29
CA ILE A 21 15.01 -12.77 -3.63
C ILE A 21 15.07 -13.92 -2.62
N LYS A 22 16.28 -14.34 -2.24
CA LYS A 22 16.49 -15.49 -1.34
C LYS A 22 15.96 -15.25 0.07
N GLN A 23 16.05 -14.03 0.58
CA GLN A 23 15.64 -13.68 1.95
C GLN A 23 14.13 -13.42 2.12
N GLN A 24 13.33 -13.51 1.05
CA GLN A 24 11.90 -13.21 1.12
C GLN A 24 11.15 -14.09 2.14
N PRO A 25 11.38 -15.42 2.24
CA PRO A 25 10.70 -16.23 3.25
C PRO A 25 10.92 -15.74 4.68
N GLU A 26 12.16 -15.37 5.03
CA GLU A 26 12.52 -14.83 6.33
C GLU A 26 11.86 -13.46 6.57
N LEU A 27 11.90 -12.58 5.57
CA LEU A 27 11.26 -11.26 5.63
C LEU A 27 9.73 -11.36 5.76
N TRP A 28 9.10 -12.38 5.15
CA TRP A 28 7.66 -12.59 5.30
C TRP A 28 7.30 -13.01 6.71
N GLN A 29 8.12 -13.86 7.35
CA GLN A 29 7.93 -14.20 8.75
C GLN A 29 8.06 -12.97 9.65
N GLU A 30 9.11 -12.16 9.43
CA GLU A 30 9.30 -10.90 10.17
C GLU A 30 8.11 -9.94 9.97
N ALA A 31 7.63 -9.78 8.73
CA ALA A 31 6.46 -8.96 8.43
C ALA A 31 5.19 -9.47 9.12
N PHE A 32 5.00 -10.80 9.19
CA PHE A 32 3.88 -11.40 9.88
C PHE A 32 3.95 -11.21 11.41
N ASP A 33 5.13 -11.31 11.99
CA ASP A 33 5.35 -11.05 13.42
C ASP A 33 5.08 -9.58 13.74
N ASN A 34 5.56 -8.66 12.91
CA ASN A 34 5.28 -7.22 13.02
C ASN A 34 3.77 -6.93 12.95
N TYR A 35 3.05 -7.55 12.01
CA TYR A 35 1.60 -7.45 11.92
C TYR A 35 0.92 -7.98 13.19
N THR A 36 1.34 -9.16 13.67
CA THR A 36 0.74 -9.80 14.85
C THR A 36 0.89 -8.91 16.09
N ASN A 37 2.08 -8.34 16.28
CA ASN A 37 2.36 -7.40 17.37
C ASN A 37 1.57 -6.09 17.27
N ALA A 38 1.26 -5.63 16.05
CA ALA A 38 0.50 -4.41 15.81
C ALA A 38 -1.02 -4.63 15.68
N LYS A 39 -1.50 -5.88 15.70
CA LYS A 39 -2.87 -6.25 15.32
C LYS A 39 -3.94 -5.50 16.11
N GLU A 40 -3.78 -5.37 17.42
CA GLU A 40 -4.73 -4.66 18.28
C GLU A 40 -4.80 -3.17 17.91
N LYS A 41 -3.64 -2.55 17.68
CA LYS A 41 -3.54 -1.15 17.26
C LYS A 41 -4.18 -0.92 15.89
N ILE A 42 -3.93 -1.81 14.92
CA ILE A 42 -4.52 -1.74 13.57
C ILE A 42 -6.04 -1.88 13.65
N THR A 43 -6.53 -2.86 14.43
CA THR A 43 -7.98 -3.07 14.64
C THR A 43 -8.62 -1.83 15.24
N ALA A 44 -8.05 -1.28 16.30
CA ALA A 44 -8.57 -0.08 16.96
C ALA A 44 -8.59 1.14 16.02
N PHE A 45 -7.57 1.31 15.17
CA PHE A 45 -7.54 2.37 14.18
C PHE A 45 -8.68 2.22 13.15
N LEU A 46 -8.88 1.02 12.59
CA LEU A 46 -9.95 0.77 11.62
C LEU A 46 -11.35 0.96 12.25
N ASP A 47 -11.52 0.54 13.50
CA ASP A 47 -12.77 0.77 14.25
C ASP A 47 -13.04 2.27 14.45
N GLN A 48 -12.00 3.06 14.79
CA GLN A 48 -12.11 4.51 14.90
C GLN A 48 -12.50 5.16 13.57
N VAL A 49 -11.88 4.75 12.46
CA VAL A 49 -12.20 5.29 11.14
C VAL A 49 -13.65 4.99 10.75
N THR A 50 -14.10 3.74 10.93
CA THR A 50 -15.48 3.37 10.59
C THR A 50 -16.52 4.03 11.48
N ALA A 51 -16.21 4.27 12.76
CA ALA A 51 -17.05 5.06 13.66
C ALA A 51 -17.13 6.53 13.21
N ALA A 52 -15.99 7.14 12.86
CA ALA A 52 -15.91 8.52 12.39
C ALA A 52 -16.63 8.74 11.04
N ALA A 53 -16.69 7.71 10.19
CA ALA A 53 -17.43 7.75 8.94
C ALA A 53 -18.97 7.85 9.12
N ASN A 54 -19.47 7.64 10.34
CA ASN A 54 -20.88 7.83 10.72
C ASN A 54 -21.87 7.11 9.79
N GLY A 55 -21.58 5.84 9.49
CA GLY A 55 -22.41 5.00 8.63
C GLY A 55 -22.19 5.19 7.12
N LYS A 56 -21.32 6.12 6.70
CA LYS A 56 -20.82 6.15 5.31
C LYS A 56 -19.80 5.04 5.08
N THR A 57 -19.76 4.51 3.87
CA THR A 57 -18.67 3.64 3.42
C THR A 57 -17.38 4.45 3.32
N VAL A 58 -16.28 3.88 3.83
CA VAL A 58 -14.94 4.46 3.80
C VAL A 58 -14.23 3.94 2.56
N ARG A 59 -13.71 4.85 1.75
CA ARG A 59 -12.92 4.52 0.57
C ARG A 59 -11.50 4.18 0.99
N VAL A 60 -10.95 3.07 0.51
CA VAL A 60 -9.60 2.61 0.81
C VAL A 60 -8.82 2.58 -0.50
N ILE A 61 -7.93 3.55 -0.67
CA ILE A 61 -7.12 3.70 -1.87
C ILE A 61 -5.73 3.13 -1.58
N PHE A 62 -5.41 2.01 -2.22
CA PHE A 62 -4.05 1.49 -2.31
C PHE A 62 -3.31 2.24 -3.41
N THR A 63 -2.21 2.92 -3.06
CA THR A 63 -1.47 3.76 -4.00
C THR A 63 0.03 3.51 -3.95
N GLY A 64 0.69 3.69 -5.08
CA GLY A 64 2.13 3.55 -5.26
C GLY A 64 2.52 3.79 -6.72
N ALA A 65 3.82 3.82 -7.01
CA ALA A 65 4.35 3.95 -8.37
C ALA A 65 5.02 2.65 -8.82
N GLY A 66 4.77 2.24 -10.07
CA GLY A 66 5.36 1.03 -10.67
C GLY A 66 5.03 -0.22 -9.86
N SER A 67 6.04 -1.02 -9.51
CA SER A 67 5.85 -2.26 -8.74
C SER A 67 5.12 -2.07 -7.41
N SER A 68 5.17 -0.88 -6.81
CA SER A 68 4.42 -0.58 -5.59
C SER A 68 2.91 -0.47 -5.83
N GLN A 69 2.47 -0.02 -7.01
CA GLN A 69 1.04 -0.03 -7.37
C GLN A 69 0.51 -1.47 -7.50
N TYR A 70 1.34 -2.38 -8.02
CA TYR A 70 0.94 -3.78 -8.24
C TYR A 70 0.60 -4.52 -6.94
N VAL A 71 1.04 -4.02 -5.78
CA VAL A 71 0.57 -4.50 -4.48
C VAL A 71 -0.94 -4.29 -4.35
N GLY A 72 -1.41 -3.07 -4.62
CA GLY A 72 -2.83 -2.71 -4.63
C GLY A 72 -3.62 -3.52 -5.65
N ASP A 73 -3.09 -3.65 -6.88
CA ASP A 73 -3.75 -4.41 -7.96
C ASP A 73 -3.92 -5.88 -7.59
N THR A 74 -2.97 -6.45 -6.85
CA THR A 74 -3.01 -7.85 -6.41
C THR A 74 -4.02 -8.07 -5.29
N VAL A 75 -4.08 -7.20 -4.29
CA VAL A 75 -4.93 -7.41 -3.10
C VAL A 75 -6.38 -6.95 -3.29
N THR A 76 -6.62 -5.96 -4.14
CA THR A 76 -7.93 -5.33 -4.32
C THR A 76 -9.02 -6.33 -4.75
N PRO A 77 -8.81 -7.24 -5.72
CA PRO A 77 -9.83 -8.23 -6.10
C PRO A 77 -10.25 -9.14 -4.94
N TYR A 78 -9.29 -9.58 -4.12
CA TYR A 78 -9.58 -10.41 -2.96
C TYR A 78 -10.39 -9.64 -1.91
N LEU A 79 -10.01 -8.40 -1.60
CA LEU A 79 -10.74 -7.57 -0.64
C LEU A 79 -12.15 -7.19 -1.14
N ARG A 80 -12.33 -7.03 -2.46
CA ARG A 80 -13.67 -6.84 -3.06
C ARG A 80 -14.56 -8.09 -3.00
N ALA A 81 -13.97 -9.28 -2.91
CA ALA A 81 -14.70 -10.53 -2.78
C ALA A 81 -14.97 -10.92 -1.32
N HIS A 82 -14.06 -10.59 -0.40
CA HIS A 82 -14.04 -11.14 0.96
C HIS A 82 -13.96 -10.11 2.10
N GLY A 83 -13.69 -8.84 1.79
CA GLY A 83 -13.66 -7.76 2.78
C GLY A 83 -15.05 -7.31 3.22
N ASP A 84 -15.12 -6.54 4.32
CA ASP A 84 -16.37 -5.95 4.81
C ASP A 84 -16.78 -4.74 3.94
N ARG A 85 -17.44 -5.05 2.82
CA ARG A 85 -17.90 -4.05 1.85
C ARG A 85 -19.08 -3.21 2.30
N SER A 86 -19.65 -3.50 3.48
CA SER A 86 -20.62 -2.59 4.08
C SER A 86 -19.93 -1.36 4.68
N LYS A 87 -18.66 -1.51 5.08
CA LYS A 87 -17.85 -0.45 5.69
C LYS A 87 -16.79 0.12 4.76
N PHE A 88 -16.25 -0.68 3.85
CA PHE A 88 -15.10 -0.30 3.03
C PHE A 88 -15.32 -0.51 1.53
N GLU A 89 -14.86 0.45 0.75
CA GLU A 89 -14.72 0.33 -0.71
C GLU A 89 -13.23 0.29 -1.05
N PHE A 90 -12.78 -0.72 -1.80
CA PHE A 90 -11.35 -0.94 -2.06
C PHE A 90 -10.99 -0.61 -3.51
N GLU A 91 -9.94 0.19 -3.70
CA GLU A 91 -9.43 0.61 -5.00
C GLU A 91 -7.90 0.59 -5.04
N SER A 92 -7.36 0.36 -6.23
CA SER A 92 -5.94 0.50 -6.54
C SER A 92 -5.80 1.62 -7.55
N ILE A 93 -5.12 2.71 -7.16
CA ILE A 93 -4.92 3.90 -8.00
C ILE A 93 -3.46 4.30 -7.90
N GLY A 94 -2.78 4.39 -9.04
CA GLY A 94 -1.37 4.76 -9.08
C GLY A 94 -1.14 6.15 -8.50
N SER A 95 -0.05 6.33 -7.75
CA SER A 95 0.33 7.67 -7.29
C SER A 95 0.63 8.60 -8.48
N THR A 96 1.10 8.02 -9.58
CA THR A 96 1.28 8.72 -10.86
C THR A 96 -0.03 9.25 -11.44
N ASP A 97 -1.13 8.52 -11.26
CA ASP A 97 -2.45 8.91 -11.76
C ASP A 97 -3.01 10.04 -10.89
N ILE A 98 -2.99 9.87 -9.56
CA ILE A 98 -3.46 10.87 -8.59
C ILE A 98 -2.70 12.19 -8.74
N VAL A 99 -1.37 12.16 -8.86
CA VAL A 99 -0.58 13.40 -9.02
C VAL A 99 -0.88 14.10 -10.34
N SER A 100 -1.18 13.34 -11.40
CA SER A 100 -1.46 13.92 -12.71
C SER A 100 -2.85 14.56 -12.82
N ALA A 101 -3.85 14.01 -12.11
CA ALA A 101 -5.24 14.48 -12.15
C ALA A 101 -5.95 14.25 -10.80
N PRO A 102 -5.59 14.97 -9.73
CA PRO A 102 -6.05 14.67 -8.38
C PRO A 102 -7.58 14.75 -8.23
N TYR A 103 -8.23 15.68 -8.92
CA TYR A 103 -9.68 15.86 -8.86
C TYR A 103 -10.49 14.77 -9.58
N ASP A 104 -9.84 13.96 -10.42
CA ASP A 104 -10.49 12.82 -11.08
C ASP A 104 -10.49 11.58 -10.18
N PHE A 105 -9.58 11.51 -9.20
CA PHE A 105 -9.37 10.33 -8.36
C PHE A 105 -9.68 10.56 -6.88
N LEU A 106 -9.65 11.80 -6.39
CA LEU A 106 -9.91 12.15 -5.00
C LEU A 106 -11.29 12.80 -4.85
N GLU A 107 -12.02 12.37 -3.83
CA GLU A 107 -13.38 12.85 -3.56
C GLU A 107 -13.39 13.60 -2.23
N ALA A 108 -13.78 14.88 -2.27
CA ALA A 108 -13.64 15.77 -1.12
C ALA A 108 -14.45 15.34 0.11
N ASP A 109 -15.67 14.84 -0.11
CA ASP A 109 -16.65 14.58 0.96
C ASP A 109 -16.84 13.08 1.28
N THR A 110 -15.98 12.23 0.72
CA THR A 110 -15.96 10.78 0.94
C THR A 110 -14.85 10.43 1.93
N PRO A 111 -15.15 9.86 3.11
CA PRO A 111 -14.14 9.42 4.06
C PRO A 111 -13.17 8.45 3.39
N THR A 112 -11.87 8.73 3.46
CA THR A 112 -10.87 7.99 2.70
C THR A 112 -9.71 7.56 3.59
N ILE A 113 -9.28 6.31 3.47
CA ILE A 113 -7.98 5.83 3.95
C ILE A 113 -7.05 5.73 2.74
N LEU A 114 -5.93 6.46 2.76
CA LEU A 114 -4.89 6.34 1.75
C LEU A 114 -3.77 5.41 2.23
N VAL A 115 -3.64 4.24 1.61
CA VAL A 115 -2.60 3.26 1.91
C VAL A 115 -1.47 3.39 0.89
N SER A 116 -0.40 4.11 1.28
CA SER A 116 0.73 4.42 0.40
C SER A 116 1.84 3.37 0.48
N PHE A 117 2.17 2.74 -0.65
CA PHE A 117 3.27 1.79 -0.81
C PHE A 117 4.48 2.44 -1.49
N ALA A 118 5.65 2.32 -0.88
CA ALA A 118 6.91 2.76 -1.46
C ALA A 118 8.11 1.96 -0.91
N ARG A 119 9.01 1.51 -1.78
CA ARG A 119 10.26 0.84 -1.36
C ARG A 119 11.27 1.82 -0.74
N SER A 120 11.52 2.94 -1.40
CA SER A 120 12.52 3.93 -0.98
C SER A 120 11.95 5.05 -0.10
N GLY A 121 10.62 5.20 -0.06
CA GLY A 121 9.94 6.35 0.57
C GLY A 121 10.21 7.71 -0.08
N ASN A 122 11.02 7.76 -1.14
CA ASN A 122 11.56 9.01 -1.71
C ASN A 122 11.08 9.29 -3.14
N SER A 123 10.03 8.59 -3.61
CA SER A 123 9.39 8.95 -4.88
C SER A 123 8.67 10.29 -4.69
N PRO A 124 8.96 11.32 -5.53
CA PRO A 124 8.24 12.59 -5.48
C PRO A 124 6.73 12.41 -5.59
N GLU A 125 6.28 11.44 -6.38
CA GLU A 125 4.88 11.10 -6.59
C GLU A 125 4.23 10.56 -5.31
N SER A 126 4.92 9.71 -4.55
CA SER A 126 4.40 9.20 -3.27
C SER A 126 4.14 10.33 -2.27
N LEU A 127 5.09 11.26 -2.10
CA LEU A 127 4.92 12.39 -1.19
C LEU A 127 3.82 13.34 -1.70
N LYS A 128 3.83 13.63 -3.01
CA LYS A 128 2.86 14.56 -3.59
C LYS A 128 1.43 14.03 -3.54
N THR A 129 1.25 12.72 -3.62
CA THR A 129 -0.08 12.08 -3.48
C THR A 129 -0.68 12.34 -2.10
N VAL A 130 0.13 12.21 -1.03
CA VAL A 130 -0.34 12.49 0.34
C VAL A 130 -0.69 13.97 0.50
N GLU A 131 0.18 14.88 0.03
CA GLU A 131 -0.09 16.32 0.09
C GLU A 131 -1.39 16.70 -0.64
N LEU A 132 -1.65 16.12 -1.82
CA LEU A 132 -2.87 16.39 -2.58
C LEU A 132 -4.10 15.79 -1.91
N ALA A 133 -3.98 14.60 -1.33
CA ALA A 133 -5.07 13.99 -0.55
C ALA A 133 -5.45 14.85 0.65
N GLU A 134 -4.48 15.35 1.42
CA GLU A 134 -4.73 16.25 2.56
C GLU A 134 -5.36 17.59 2.14
N GLN A 135 -5.10 18.05 0.91
CA GLN A 135 -5.69 19.28 0.38
C GLN A 135 -7.11 19.10 -0.16
N VAL A 136 -7.42 17.93 -0.73
CA VAL A 136 -8.68 17.70 -1.44
C VAL A 136 -9.70 16.97 -0.57
N VAL A 137 -9.28 15.99 0.22
CA VAL A 137 -10.17 15.12 1.00
C VAL A 137 -10.36 15.70 2.39
N HIS A 138 -11.60 16.07 2.74
CA HIS A 138 -11.91 16.69 4.03
C HIS A 138 -11.83 15.71 5.21
N ASN A 139 -11.92 14.41 4.96
CA ASN A 139 -11.86 13.35 5.97
C ASN A 139 -10.93 12.23 5.48
N LEU A 140 -9.63 12.44 5.70
CA LEU A 140 -8.52 11.54 5.38
C LEU A 140 -7.98 10.83 6.63
#